data_AF-A0A0Q0GIC7-F1
#
_entry.id   AF-A0A0Q0GIC7-F1
#
_cell.length_a   1.000
_cell.length_b   1.000
_cell.length_c   1.000
_cell.angle_alpha   90.00
_cell.angle_beta   90.00
_cell.angle_gamma   90.00
#
_symmetry.space_group_name_H-M   'P 1'
#
loop_
_entity.id
_entity.type
_entity.pdbx_description
1 polymer ?
#
loop_
_entity_poly.entity_id
_entity_poly.type
_entity_poly.pdbx_seq_one_letter_code
_entity_poly.pdbx_strand_id
1 'polypeptide(L)' 'MDYYHGRYSSVQVVEDNGKTIRFAASHLRPYISSIGIRGRFRLLLTSENKFIRLERIA' A
#
# COMPACT_ATOMS: atom_id res chain seq x y z
N MET A 1 -1.43 -22.59 3.65
CA MET A 1 -2.01 -21.25 3.93
C MET A 1 -0.82 -20.33 4.13
N ASP A 2 -0.29 -19.86 3.01
CA ASP A 2 1.00 -19.19 2.95
C ASP A 2 0.77 -17.69 2.97
N TYR A 3 0.57 -17.16 4.18
CA TYR A 3 0.40 -15.73 4.42
C TYR A 3 1.75 -15.03 4.18
N TYR A 4 1.94 -14.52 2.97
CA TYR A 4 3.01 -13.57 2.57
C TYR A 4 4.34 -13.78 3.31
N HIS A 5 5.08 -14.82 2.93
CA HIS A 5 6.47 -15.00 3.34
C HIS A 5 7.34 -13.89 2.75
N GLY A 6 7.44 -12.75 3.45
CA GLY A 6 8.59 -11.82 3.58
C GLY A 6 9.52 -11.49 2.40
N ARG A 7 9.25 -11.92 1.16
CA ARG A 7 10.16 -11.82 0.02
C ARG A 7 9.95 -10.54 -0.79
N TYR A 8 8.78 -9.91 -0.64
CA TYR A 8 8.41 -8.68 -1.35
C TYR A 8 8.45 -7.50 -0.38
N SER A 9 9.49 -6.67 -0.51
CA SER A 9 9.71 -5.48 0.33
C SER A 9 8.89 -4.26 -0.11
N SER A 10 8.37 -4.28 -1.34
CA SER A 10 7.62 -3.17 -1.92
C SER A 10 6.37 -3.66 -2.64
N VAL A 11 5.34 -2.81 -2.63
CA VAL A 11 4.12 -2.95 -3.42
C VAL A 11 4.10 -1.88 -4.50
N GLN A 12 3.54 -2.23 -5.65
CA GLN A 12 3.29 -1.31 -6.74
C GLN A 12 1.77 -1.19 -6.92
N VAL A 13 1.27 0.04 -6.91
CA VAL A 13 -0.14 0.34 -7.12
C VAL A 13 -0.29 1.32 -8.27
N VAL A 14 -1.43 1.28 -8.94
CA VAL A 14 -1.80 2.24 -9.97
C VAL A 14 -2.89 3.12 -9.39
N GLU A 15 -2.62 4.41 -9.30
CA GLU A 15 -3.61 5.43 -8.97
C GLU A 15 -4.66 5.49 -10.07
N ASP A 16 -5.87 5.97 -9.74
CA ASP A 16 -7.00 6.12 -10.68
C ASP A 16 -6.62 6.88 -11.97
N ASN A 17 -5.72 7.87 -11.84
CA ASN A 17 -5.22 8.66 -12.97
C ASN A 17 -4.05 8.00 -13.74
N GLY A 18 -3.78 6.70 -13.51
CA GLY A 18 -2.75 5.91 -14.21
C GLY A 18 -1.33 6.03 -13.65
N LYS A 19 -1.11 6.87 -12.62
CA LYS A 19 0.20 7.00 -11.98
C LYS A 19 0.57 5.74 -11.21
N THR A 20 1.73 5.18 -11.52
CA THR A 20 2.27 4.04 -10.78
C THR A 20 3.03 4.52 -9.55
N ILE A 21 2.69 3.97 -8.38
CA ILE A 21 3.31 4.32 -7.10
C ILE A 21 3.90 3.06 -6.48
N ARG A 22 5.15 3.14 -6.04
CA ARG A 22 5.82 2.07 -5.31
C ARG A 22 6.12 2.51 -3.89
N PHE A 23 5.76 1.70 -2.90
CA PHE A 23 6.06 1.96 -1.49
C PHE A 23 6.29 0.67 -0.72
N ALA A 24 6.81 0.77 0.50
CA ALA A 24 7.11 -0.39 1.33
C ALA A 24 5.84 -1.19 1.67
N ALA A 25 5.88 -2.50 1.43
CA ALA A 25 4.74 -3.39 1.69
C ALA A 25 4.36 -3.42 3.19
N SER A 26 5.30 -3.07 4.07
CA SER A 26 5.08 -2.96 5.52
C SER A 26 3.95 -2.00 5.88
N HIS A 27 3.74 -0.93 5.10
CA HIS A 27 2.68 0.05 5.35
C HIS A 27 1.27 -0.51 5.16
N LEU A 28 1.13 -1.64 4.46
CA LEU A 28 -0.14 -2.32 4.26
C LEU A 28 -0.45 -3.37 5.32
N ARG A 29 0.52 -3.76 6.16
CA ARG A 29 0.34 -4.80 7.18
C ARG A 29 -0.91 -4.60 8.05
N PRO A 30 -1.25 -3.39 8.54
CA PRO A 30 -2.46 -3.17 9.34
C PRO A 30 -3.77 -3.40 8.57
N TYR A 31 -3.71 -3.40 7.24
CA TYR A 31 -4.87 -3.51 6.34
C TYR A 31 -4.99 -4.89 5.68
N ILE A 32 -4.12 -5.83 6.04
CA ILE A 32 -4.19 -7.22 5.55
C ILE A 32 -5.34 -7.94 6.28
N SER A 33 -6.28 -8.44 5.50
CA SER A 33 -7.34 -9.35 5.98
C SER A 33 -7.08 -10.78 5.52
N SER A 34 -7.89 -11.73 6.01
CA SER A 34 -7.84 -13.14 5.56
C SER A 34 -8.08 -13.31 4.05
N ILE A 35 -8.76 -12.34 3.41
CA ILE A 35 -9.01 -12.30 1.96
C ILE A 35 -7.99 -11.42 1.21
N GLY A 36 -6.94 -10.96 1.88
CA GLY A 36 -5.92 -10.05 1.33
C GLY A 36 -6.20 -8.57 1.59
N ILE A 37 -5.76 -7.72 0.67
CA ILE A 37 -5.90 -6.25 0.76
C ILE A 37 -6.93 -5.82 -0.28
N ARG A 38 -8.02 -5.19 0.18
CA ARG A 38 -9.11 -4.71 -0.66
C ARG A 38 -9.63 -3.38 -0.12
N GLY A 39 -9.93 -2.46 -1.03
CA GLY A 39 -10.47 -1.15 -0.68
C GLY A 39 -9.78 -0.01 -1.43
N ARG A 40 -10.15 1.21 -1.08
CA ARG A 40 -9.49 2.41 -1.58
C ARG A 40 -8.56 2.95 -0.50
N PHE A 41 -7.35 3.31 -0.91
CA PHE A 41 -6.33 3.84 -0.02
C PHE A 41 -5.91 5.22 -0.48
N ARG A 42 -5.69 6.10 0.49
CA ARG A 42 -5.11 7.42 0.29
C ARG A 42 -3.67 7.39 0.77
N LEU A 43 -2.76 7.72 -0.11
CA LEU A 43 -1.34 7.83 0.19
C LEU A 43 -0.99 9.31 0.39
N LEU A 44 -0.65 9.69 1.61
CA LEU A 44 -0.14 11.03 1.91
C LEU A 44 1.38 11.02 1.78
N LEU A 45 1.88 11.93 0.96
CA LEU A 45 3.31 12.17 0.75
C LEU A 45 3.65 13.61 1.14
N THR A 46 4.91 13.84 1.49
CA THR A 46 5.46 15.20 1.64
C THR A 46 5.62 15.85 0.26
N SER A 47 5.90 17.16 0.25
CA SER A 47 6.29 17.88 -0.97
C SER A 47 7.53 17.30 -1.67
N GLU A 48 8.38 16.57 -0.93
CA GLU A 48 9.54 15.84 -1.45
C GLU A 48 9.22 14.38 -1.85
N ASN A 49 7.94 14.01 -1.98
CA ASN A 49 7.48 12.64 -2.25
C ASN A 49 7.85 11.59 -1.18
N LYS A 50 8.15 12.01 0.06
CA LYS A 50 8.43 11.08 1.17
C LYS A 50 7.11 10.58 1.76
N PHE A 51 7.07 9.32 2.18
CA PHE A 51 5.88 8.73 2.81
C PHE A 51 5.52 9.43 4.12
N ILE A 52 4.25 9.85 4.27
CA ILE A 52 3.69 10.35 5.55
C ILE A 52 2.81 9.27 6.18
N ARG A 53 1.74 8.87 5.48
CA ARG A 53 0.77 7.88 5.97
C ARG A 53 0.00 7.23 4.83
N LEU A 54 -0.47 6.01 5.08
CA LEU A 54 -1.46 5.32 4.27
C LEU A 54 -2.78 5.21 5.05
N GLU A 55 -3.87 5.68 4.47
CA GLU A 55 -5.20 5.63 5.08
C GLU A 55 -6.16 4.83 4.21
N ARG A 56 -6.94 3.93 4.82
CA ARG A 56 -8.06 3.29 4.12
C ARG A 56 -9.25 4.25 4.13
N ILE A 57 -9.85 4.49 2.96
CA ILE A 57 -10.96 5.43 2.78
C ILE A 57 -12.29 4.74 2.41
N ALA A 58 -12.25 3.46 2.02
CA ALA A 58 -13.40 2.57 1.82
C ALA A 58 -12.96 1.10 1.94
#